data_AF-A0A967KA07-F1
#
_entry.id   AF-A0A967KA07-F1
#
_cell.length_a   1.000
_cell.length_b   1.000
_cell.length_c   1.000
_cell.angle_alpha   90.00
_cell.angle_beta   90.00
_cell.angle_gamma   90.00
#
_symmetry.space_group_name_H-M   'P 1'
#
loop_
_entity.id
_entity.type
_entity.pdbx_description
1 polymer ?
#
loop_
_entity_poly.entity_id
_entity_poly.type
_entity_poly.pdbx_seq_one_letter_code
_entity_poly.pdbx_strand_id
1 'polypeptide(L)'
;MEDKKTRKWHGSVCAGALTSRWPFGKMITCSDHIELKSLVGRFVLPQEQVLSIDSAKFFPWLGMGIRINHVRRDYPERLMFCPIAFWRRSNIIDHLRSLGYKVA
;
A
#
# COMPACT_ATOMS: atom_id res chain seq x y z
N MET A 1 20.63 -17.30 -3.20
CA MET A 1 19.96 -16.70 -2.02
C MET A 1 19.64 -15.27 -2.43
N GLU A 2 18.48 -15.08 -3.06
CA GLU A 2 18.13 -13.81 -3.72
C GLU A 2 17.79 -12.77 -2.65
N ASP A 3 18.55 -11.68 -2.61
CA ASP A 3 18.31 -10.57 -1.69
C ASP A 3 16.89 -10.04 -1.87
N LYS A 4 16.02 -10.29 -0.90
CA LYS A 4 14.64 -9.80 -0.90
C LYS A 4 14.68 -8.27 -0.87
N LYS A 5 14.50 -7.64 -2.04
CA LYS A 5 14.52 -6.17 -2.22
C LYS A 5 13.36 -5.52 -1.46
N THR A 6 13.59 -5.30 -0.17
CA THR A 6 12.64 -4.63 0.73
C THR A 6 12.79 -3.13 0.59
N ARG A 7 11.70 -2.41 0.35
CA ARG A 7 11.68 -0.93 0.39
C ARG A 7 10.65 -0.41 1.38
N LYS A 8 10.97 0.72 1.99
CA LYS A 8 10.11 1.40 2.98
C LYS A 8 9.64 2.74 2.43
N TRP A 9 8.36 2.99 2.57
CA TRP A 9 7.68 4.19 2.11
C TRP A 9 6.93 4.83 3.28
N HIS A 10 6.94 6.16 3.34
CA HIS A 10 6.30 6.91 4.41
C HIS A 10 5.05 7.63 3.87
N GLY A 11 3.99 7.66 4.67
CA GLY A 11 2.67 8.06 4.22
C GLY A 11 1.61 8.06 5.31
N SER A 12 0.36 7.92 4.90
CA SER A 12 -0.77 7.56 5.74
C SER A 12 -1.34 6.22 5.27
N VAL A 13 -1.84 5.44 6.21
CA VAL A 13 -2.57 4.19 5.96
C VAL A 13 -4.06 4.44 6.24
N CYS A 14 -4.92 4.11 5.29
CA CYS A 14 -6.36 4.06 5.49
C CYS A 14 -6.80 2.59 5.52
N ALA A 15 -7.53 2.22 6.56
CA ALA A 15 -8.06 0.89 6.80
C ALA A 15 -9.55 0.97 7.12
N GLY A 16 -10.40 0.64 6.15
CA GLY A 16 -11.86 0.82 6.25
C GLY A 16 -12.23 2.30 6.37
N ALA A 17 -12.97 2.65 7.42
CA ALA A 17 -13.31 4.03 7.77
C ALA A 17 -12.21 4.73 8.58
N LEU A 18 -11.21 4.00 9.08
CA LEU A 18 -10.12 4.55 9.88
C LEU A 18 -8.98 5.02 8.98
N THR A 19 -8.44 6.20 9.27
CA THR A 19 -7.25 6.72 8.60
C THR A 19 -6.22 7.10 9.65
N SER A 20 -4.98 6.67 9.46
CA SER A 20 -3.90 7.10 10.34
C SER A 20 -3.69 8.60 10.20
N ARG A 21 -3.44 9.29 11.32
CA ARG A 21 -3.04 10.70 11.25
C ARG A 21 -1.77 10.80 10.40
N TRP A 22 -1.82 11.67 9.40
CA TRP A 22 -0.66 11.95 8.56
C TRP A 22 0.45 12.56 9.43
N PRO A 23 1.74 12.15 9.32
CA PRO A 23 2.35 11.17 8.42
C PRO A 23 2.81 9.88 9.13
N PHE A 24 2.05 9.35 10.08
CA PHE A 24 2.50 8.22 10.93
C PHE A 24 2.28 6.83 10.30
N GLY A 25 2.03 6.76 9.00
CA GLY A 25 1.89 5.52 8.23
C GLY A 25 3.18 5.13 7.51
N LYS A 26 3.44 3.82 7.45
CA LYS A 26 4.55 3.22 6.71
C LYS A 26 4.02 2.09 5.84
N MET A 27 4.53 1.99 4.63
CA MET A 27 4.35 0.83 3.77
C MET A 27 5.71 0.20 3.51
N ILE A 28 5.81 -1.10 3.73
CA ILE A 28 6.99 -1.90 3.47
C ILE A 28 6.61 -2.84 2.33
N THR A 29 7.36 -2.79 1.24
CA THR A 29 7.11 -3.59 0.04
C THR A 29 8.24 -4.61 -0.13
N CYS A 30 7.86 -5.87 -0.26
CA CYS A 30 8.74 -6.99 -0.53
C CYS A 30 8.11 -7.86 -1.63
N SER A 31 8.90 -8.75 -2.26
CA SER A 31 8.38 -9.66 -3.28
C SER A 31 7.34 -10.64 -2.70
N ASP A 32 7.47 -11.03 -1.44
CA ASP A 32 6.56 -12.00 -0.79
C ASP A 32 5.37 -11.37 -0.07
N HIS A 33 5.47 -10.10 0.36
CA HIS A 33 4.38 -9.42 1.07
C HIS A 33 4.45 -7.89 0.97
N ILE A 34 3.30 -7.27 1.23
CA ILE A 34 3.15 -5.86 1.55
C ILE A 34 2.79 -5.75 3.03
N GLU A 35 3.52 -4.92 3.78
CA GLU A 35 3.15 -4.55 5.14
C GLU A 35 2.76 -3.08 5.21
N LEU A 36 1.57 -2.81 5.76
CA LEU A 36 1.13 -1.49 6.17
C LEU A 36 1.21 -1.38 7.69
N LYS A 37 1.91 -0.37 8.20
CA LYS A 37 2.06 -0.12 9.63
C LYS A 37 1.70 1.31 9.95
N SER A 38 0.79 1.50 10.90
CA SER A 38 0.39 2.82 11.38
C SER A 38 -0.26 2.74 12.76
N LEU A 39 -0.79 3.86 13.25
CA LEU A 39 -1.59 3.90 14.47
C LEU A 39 -2.94 3.16 14.34
N VAL A 40 -3.46 2.96 13.13
CA VAL A 40 -4.72 2.21 12.92
C VAL A 40 -4.51 0.69 12.89
N GLY A 41 -3.26 0.23 12.92
CA GLY A 41 -2.92 -1.18 12.94
C GLY A 41 -1.71 -1.55 12.08
N ARG A 42 -1.43 -2.85 12.08
CA ARG A 42 -0.41 -3.51 11.25
C ARG A 42 -1.10 -4.54 10.36
N PHE A 43 -1.01 -4.37 9.06
CA PHE A 43 -1.62 -5.26 8.06
C PHE A 43 -0.51 -5.84 7.19
N VAL A 44 -0.27 -7.14 7.35
CA VAL A 44 0.67 -7.88 6.50
C VAL A 44 -0.14 -8.68 5.49
N LEU A 45 0.14 -8.46 4.21
CA LEU A 45 -0.54 -9.06 3.07
C LEU A 45 0.48 -9.84 2.24
N PRO A 46 0.49 -11.18 2.31
CA PRO A 46 1.21 -12.02 1.36
C PRO A 46 0.84 -11.67 -0.09
N GLN A 47 1.79 -11.73 -1.01
CA GLN A 47 1.59 -11.37 -2.42
C GLN A 47 0.43 -12.14 -3.06
N GLU A 48 0.32 -13.44 -2.75
CA GLU A 48 -0.75 -14.33 -3.22
C GLU A 48 -2.16 -13.91 -2.76
N GLN A 49 -2.25 -13.08 -1.71
CA GLN A 49 -3.51 -12.56 -1.19
C GLN A 49 -3.82 -11.15 -1.69
N VAL A 50 -2.90 -10.54 -2.44
CA VAL A 50 -3.09 -9.25 -3.10
C VAL A 50 -3.67 -9.48 -4.49
N LEU A 51 -4.92 -9.08 -4.69
CA LEU A 51 -5.63 -9.23 -5.96
C LEU A 51 -5.15 -8.23 -7.01
N SER A 52 -5.04 -6.96 -6.61
CA SER A 52 -4.52 -5.89 -7.44
C SER A 52 -4.08 -4.70 -6.61
N ILE A 53 -3.20 -3.91 -7.21
CA ILE A 53 -2.80 -2.60 -6.73
C ILE A 53 -3.36 -1.56 -7.70
N ASP A 54 -4.26 -0.72 -7.21
CA ASP A 54 -4.88 0.30 -8.04
C ASP A 54 -4.38 1.69 -7.65
N SER A 55 -4.22 2.54 -8.65
CA SER A 55 -4.04 3.97 -8.41
C SER A 55 -5.38 4.65 -8.14
N ALA A 56 -5.61 5.09 -6.90
CA ALA A 56 -6.84 5.79 -6.55
C ALA A 56 -6.81 7.21 -7.17
N LYS A 57 -7.57 7.42 -8.25
CA LYS A 57 -7.65 8.70 -8.99
C LYS A 57 -8.83 9.60 -8.60
N PHE A 58 -9.70 9.19 -7.69
CA PHE A 58 -11.08 9.69 -7.64
C PHE A 58 -11.40 10.73 -6.54
N PHE A 59 -10.52 11.73 -6.32
CA PHE A 59 -10.91 12.93 -5.55
C PHE A 59 -10.30 14.19 -6.18
N PRO A 60 -11.06 15.29 -6.40
CA PRO A 60 -10.57 16.44 -7.16
C PRO A 60 -9.40 17.19 -6.51
N TRP A 61 -9.05 16.85 -5.26
CA TRP A 61 -8.01 17.50 -4.47
C TRP A 61 -7.09 16.50 -3.71
N LEU A 62 -7.44 15.20 -3.68
CA LEU A 62 -6.81 14.15 -2.84
C LEU A 62 -6.55 12.82 -3.59
N GLY A 63 -6.42 12.87 -4.93
CA GLY A 63 -6.21 11.69 -5.80
C GLY A 63 -4.83 11.03 -5.70
N MET A 64 -4.34 10.73 -4.50
CA MET A 64 -2.93 10.40 -4.25
C MET A 64 -2.75 9.23 -3.29
N GLY A 65 -3.38 8.10 -3.57
CA GLY A 65 -3.09 6.87 -2.82
C GLY A 65 -3.12 5.61 -3.66
N ILE A 66 -2.56 4.58 -3.05
CA ILE A 66 -2.35 3.26 -3.61
C ILE A 66 -3.32 2.35 -2.89
N ARG A 67 -4.36 1.89 -3.58
CA ARG A 67 -5.33 0.96 -3.04
C ARG A 67 -4.78 -0.46 -3.20
N ILE A 68 -4.87 -1.24 -2.13
CA ILE A 68 -4.45 -2.63 -2.10
C ILE A 68 -5.72 -3.47 -1.99
N ASN A 69 -6.13 -4.11 -3.09
CA ASN A 69 -7.24 -5.04 -3.07
C ASN A 69 -6.73 -6.42 -2.64
N HIS A 70 -7.42 -7.06 -1.72
CA HIS A 70 -6.99 -8.34 -1.15
C HIS A 70 -8.17 -9.27 -0.86
N VAL A 71 -7.87 -10.56 -0.65
CA VAL A 71 -8.86 -11.59 -0.28
C VAL A 71 -9.01 -11.84 1.22
N ARG A 72 -8.13 -11.26 2.05
CA ARG A 72 -8.15 -11.41 3.51
C ARG A 72 -9.45 -10.90 4.12
N ARG A 73 -10.25 -11.80 4.71
CA ARG A 73 -11.56 -11.49 5.31
C ARG A 73 -11.47 -10.89 6.72
N ASP A 74 -10.35 -11.11 7.40
CA ASP A 74 -10.08 -10.58 8.74
C ASP A 74 -9.46 -9.17 8.69
N TYR A 75 -9.25 -8.60 7.50
CA TYR A 75 -8.82 -7.22 7.30
C TYR A 75 -9.97 -6.36 6.76
N PRO A 76 -9.95 -5.04 7.02
CA PRO A 76 -10.88 -4.12 6.39
C PRO A 76 -10.80 -4.21 4.87
N GLU A 77 -11.93 -4.31 4.18
CA GLU A 77 -11.99 -4.44 2.71
C GLU A 77 -11.24 -3.33 1.97
N ARG A 78 -11.16 -2.15 2.59
CA ARG A 78 -10.45 -1.00 2.07
C ARG A 78 -9.11 -0.85 2.78
N LEU A 79 -8.03 -1.26 2.14
CA LEU A 79 -6.67 -0.88 2.51
C LEU A 79 -6.07 0.07 1.47
N MET A 80 -5.57 1.21 1.93
CA MET A 80 -4.99 2.24 1.08
C MET A 80 -3.76 2.86 1.73
N PHE A 81 -2.76 3.17 0.92
CA PHE A 81 -1.57 3.89 1.34
C PHE A 81 -1.42 5.20 0.57
N CYS A 82 -1.38 6.31 1.28
CA CYS A 82 -1.20 7.65 0.72
C CYS A 82 0.24 8.11 1.02
N PRO A 83 1.17 8.11 0.05
CA PRO A 83 2.55 8.56 0.28
C PRO A 83 2.60 10.04 0.66
N ILE A 84 3.55 10.42 1.55
CA ILE A 84 3.81 11.81 1.96
C ILE A 84 4.06 12.70 0.73
N ALA A 85 4.89 12.21 -0.18
CA ALA A 85 5.27 12.89 -1.40
C ALA A 85 4.50 12.27 -2.57
N PHE A 86 3.49 12.98 -3.06
CA PHE A 86 2.60 12.48 -4.10
C PHE A 86 3.31 12.10 -5.40
N TRP A 87 4.39 12.80 -5.74
CA TRP A 87 5.23 12.49 -6.91
C TRP A 87 5.94 11.13 -6.79
N ARG A 88 6.03 10.54 -5.59
CA ARG A 88 6.59 9.19 -5.40
C ARG A 88 5.60 8.08 -5.71
N ARG A 89 4.33 8.38 -6.00
CA ARG A 89 3.32 7.35 -6.29
C ARG A 89 3.72 6.48 -7.48
N SER A 90 4.17 7.07 -8.59
CA SER A 90 4.66 6.33 -9.76
C SER A 90 5.81 5.42 -9.36
N ASN A 91 6.81 5.94 -8.64
CA ASN A 91 7.95 5.15 -8.19
C ASN A 91 7.56 3.96 -7.31
N ILE A 92 6.53 4.11 -6.46
CA ILE A 92 6.03 3.01 -5.64
C ILE A 92 5.31 1.97 -6.51
N ILE A 93 4.46 2.43 -7.43
CA ILE A 93 3.71 1.56 -8.34
C ILE A 93 4.67 0.78 -9.26
N ASP A 94 5.66 1.45 -9.85
CA ASP A 94 6.66 0.81 -10.70
C ASP A 94 7.52 -0.16 -9.89
N HIS A 95 7.84 0.18 -8.64
CA HIS A 95 8.49 -0.75 -7.73
C HIS A 95 7.63 -1.98 -7.43
N LEU A 96 6.35 -1.82 -7.11
CA LEU A 96 5.42 -2.93 -6.89
C LEU A 96 5.26 -3.80 -8.15
N ARG A 97 5.19 -3.19 -9.33
CA ARG A 97 5.21 -3.91 -10.61
C ARG A 97 6.51 -4.72 -10.76
N SER A 98 7.67 -4.13 -10.43
CA SER A 98 8.96 -4.82 -10.49
C SER A 98 9.08 -5.99 -9.49
N LEU A 99 8.27 -6.00 -8.43
CA LEU A 99 8.18 -7.09 -7.46
C LEU A 99 7.17 -8.19 -7.88
N GLY A 100 6.49 -8.03 -9.01
CA GLY A 100 5.51 -9.00 -9.52
C GLY A 100 4.08 -8.80 -9.04
N TYR A 101 3.75 -7.69 -8.37
CA TYR A 101 2.35 -7.39 -8.03
C TYR A 101 1.56 -7.01 -9.29
N LYS A 102 0.30 -7.47 -9.35
CA LYS A 102 -0.65 -7.05 -10.37
C LYS A 102 -1.05 -5.59 -10.13
N VAL A 103 -0.62 -4.69 -11.00
CA VAL A 103 -0.97 -3.26 -10.96
C VAL A 103 -1.99 -2.96 -12.05
N ALA A 104 -3.08 -2.27 -11.70
CA ALA A 104 -4.12 -1.81 -12.63
C ALA A 104 -4.06 -0.30 -12.90
#